data_AF-A0A3L7PQQ8-F1
#
_entry.id   AF-A0A3L7PQQ8-F1
#
_cell.length_a   1.000
_cell.length_b   1.000
_cell.length_c   1.000
_cell.angle_alpha   90.00
_cell.angle_beta   90.00
_cell.angle_gamma   90.00
#
_symmetry.space_group_name_H-M   'P 1'
#
loop_
_entity.id
_entity.type
_entity.pdbx_description
1 polymer ?
#
loop_
_entity_poly.entity_id
_entity_poly.type
_entity_poly.pdbx_seq_one_letter_code
_entity_poly.pdbx_strand_id
1 'polypeptide(L)'
;MTRRRRAASPPSDTLMNASAHSIPHGHDDRDAHGHDDHGAGHGHIVLQYQPGLPLSKGKLIMWLFLSTEIMFFAALLGSYVVLRFGAAVWPKPHHVHLSEPIGAFNTFVLICSSVTIVLALEAAKANKVAMAKNWMLATLLLGCLFLGIKGYEYSAKFSHGIYPAQPHSRIYEKPDLYYGAAVRARLGEPAIIEQL
;
A
#
# COMPACT_ATOMS: atom_id res chain seq x y z
N MET A 1 21.70 62.13 -44.69
CA MET A 1 22.81 61.21 -44.40
C MET A 1 22.29 59.78 -44.53
N THR A 2 23.02 58.94 -45.24
CA THR A 2 22.54 57.82 -46.06
C THR A 2 23.07 56.49 -45.53
N ARG A 3 22.23 55.45 -45.35
CA ARG A 3 22.49 53.99 -45.53
C ARG A 3 21.37 53.17 -44.85
N ARG A 4 20.43 52.57 -45.60
CA ARG A 4 20.44 51.23 -46.23
C ARG A 4 20.46 50.02 -45.26
N ARG A 5 19.28 49.39 -45.18
CA ARG A 5 18.91 47.96 -45.01
C ARG A 5 20.04 46.96 -44.74
N ARG A 6 19.81 46.06 -43.77
CA ARG A 6 20.07 44.62 -43.94
C ARG A 6 19.17 43.78 -43.04
N ALA A 7 18.32 42.97 -43.66
CA ALA A 7 17.68 41.82 -43.04
C ALA A 7 18.75 40.75 -42.80
N ALA A 8 18.71 40.09 -41.65
CA ALA A 8 19.48 38.89 -41.35
C ALA A 8 18.48 37.76 -41.09
N SER A 9 18.51 36.78 -41.98
CA SER A 9 17.80 35.50 -41.90
C SER A 9 18.30 34.63 -40.74
N PRO A 10 17.44 33.82 -40.10
CA PRO A 10 17.87 32.86 -39.09
C PRO A 10 18.60 31.67 -39.76
N PRO A 11 19.66 31.11 -39.13
CA PRO A 11 20.31 29.91 -39.63
C PRO A 11 19.42 28.68 -39.38
N SER A 12 18.99 28.04 -40.46
CA SER A 12 18.69 26.62 -40.49
C SER A 12 19.96 25.82 -40.22
N ASP A 13 19.82 24.69 -39.51
CA ASP A 13 20.78 23.59 -39.35
C ASP A 13 21.19 23.35 -37.90
N THR A 14 20.29 22.73 -37.14
CA THR A 14 20.65 21.90 -35.98
C THR A 14 19.79 20.65 -35.97
N LEU A 15 19.90 19.86 -37.05
CA LEU A 15 19.52 18.46 -37.08
C LEU A 15 20.79 17.65 -37.36
N MET A 16 21.62 17.45 -36.34
CA MET A 16 22.77 16.53 -36.39
C MET A 16 23.05 16.03 -34.96
N ASN A 17 22.25 15.08 -34.49
CA ASN A 17 22.65 14.23 -33.37
C ASN A 17 22.02 12.84 -33.52
N ALA A 18 22.72 11.96 -34.22
CA ALA A 18 22.67 10.50 -34.02
C ALA A 18 23.75 9.86 -34.90
N SER A 19 25.01 10.15 -34.61
CA SER A 19 26.11 9.34 -35.15
C SER A 19 26.07 7.99 -34.44
N ALA A 20 25.59 6.99 -35.18
CA ALA A 20 25.62 5.59 -34.80
C ALA A 20 27.03 5.17 -34.42
N HIS A 21 27.14 4.55 -33.25
CA HIS A 21 28.34 3.89 -32.78
C HIS A 21 28.61 2.65 -33.64
N SER A 22 29.46 2.78 -34.66
CA SER A 22 29.93 1.68 -35.51
C SER A 22 31.11 0.97 -34.83
N ILE A 23 30.93 -0.30 -34.48
CA ILE A 23 32.01 -1.18 -34.00
C ILE A 23 32.74 -1.78 -35.23
N PRO A 24 34.08 -1.68 -35.33
CA PRO A 24 34.81 -2.32 -36.41
C PRO A 24 35.05 -3.80 -36.09
N HIS A 25 34.40 -4.71 -36.84
CA HIS A 25 34.76 -6.13 -36.84
C HIS A 25 35.82 -6.38 -37.91
N GLY A 26 36.93 -6.98 -37.48
CA GLY A 26 38.09 -7.34 -38.29
C GLY A 26 37.77 -8.43 -39.31
N HIS A 27 38.50 -8.32 -40.41
CA HIS A 27 38.57 -9.16 -41.60
C HIS A 27 39.12 -10.57 -41.27
N ASP A 28 38.52 -11.62 -41.84
CA ASP A 28 39.27 -12.82 -42.28
C ASP A 28 38.43 -13.54 -43.36
N ASP A 29 38.88 -13.43 -44.60
CA ASP A 29 38.35 -14.13 -45.78
C ASP A 29 38.95 -15.53 -45.84
N ARG A 30 38.18 -16.60 -45.55
CA ARG A 30 38.54 -17.97 -45.95
C ARG A 30 37.33 -18.87 -46.24
N ASP A 31 37.37 -19.38 -47.47
CA ASP A 31 37.01 -20.72 -47.94
C ASP A 31 35.53 -21.11 -48.03
N ALA A 32 35.09 -21.09 -49.29
CA ALA A 32 33.91 -21.73 -49.81
C ALA A 32 33.99 -23.27 -49.68
N HIS A 33 33.03 -23.85 -48.97
CA HIS A 33 32.66 -25.25 -49.12
C HIS A 33 31.15 -25.34 -49.25
N GLY A 34 30.71 -25.77 -50.43
CA GLY A 34 29.33 -26.12 -50.72
C GLY A 34 28.95 -27.42 -50.00
N HIS A 35 27.82 -27.38 -49.32
CA HIS A 35 27.07 -28.57 -48.93
C HIS A 35 25.62 -28.33 -49.34
N ASP A 36 25.23 -29.04 -50.39
CA ASP A 36 23.88 -29.06 -50.94
C ASP A 36 23.07 -30.03 -50.08
N ASP A 37 22.39 -29.53 -49.04
CA ASP A 37 21.45 -30.33 -48.26
C ASP A 37 20.01 -29.90 -48.52
N HIS A 38 19.27 -30.89 -48.99
CA HIS A 38 17.89 -30.86 -49.43
C HIS A 38 16.91 -30.42 -48.33
N GLY A 39 15.85 -29.74 -48.77
CA GLY A 39 14.83 -29.18 -47.92
C GLY A 39 14.10 -30.19 -47.03
N ALA A 40 13.97 -29.80 -45.76
CA ALA A 40 12.75 -29.97 -45.00
C ALA A 40 12.40 -28.59 -44.46
N GLY A 41 11.28 -28.01 -44.93
CA GLY A 41 10.76 -26.74 -44.47
C GLY A 41 10.28 -26.85 -43.02
N HIS A 42 11.22 -26.87 -42.07
CA HIS A 42 10.92 -26.60 -40.68
C HIS A 42 10.67 -25.11 -40.58
N GLY A 43 9.39 -24.71 -40.64
CA GLY A 43 8.95 -23.38 -40.29
C GLY A 43 9.37 -23.10 -38.85
N HIS A 44 10.57 -22.57 -38.66
CA HIS A 44 11.03 -22.07 -37.37
C HIS A 44 10.09 -20.93 -37.01
N ILE A 45 9.15 -21.19 -36.10
CA ILE A 45 8.34 -20.15 -35.48
C ILE A 45 9.32 -19.25 -34.75
N VAL A 46 9.63 -18.10 -35.36
CA VAL A 46 10.41 -17.05 -34.72
C VAL A 46 9.53 -16.51 -33.59
N LEU A 47 9.77 -16.99 -32.37
CA LEU A 47 9.16 -16.45 -31.17
C LEU A 47 9.65 -15.01 -31.04
N GLN A 48 8.86 -14.08 -31.56
CA GLN A 48 9.14 -12.67 -31.43
C GLN A 48 8.96 -12.30 -29.96
N TYR A 49 10.07 -12.28 -29.23
CA TYR A 49 10.11 -11.79 -27.86
C TYR A 49 9.70 -10.32 -27.89
N GLN A 50 8.42 -10.07 -27.66
CA GLN A 50 7.93 -8.73 -27.38
C GLN A 50 8.42 -8.40 -25.97
N PRO A 51 9.40 -7.48 -25.79
CA PRO A 51 9.84 -7.12 -24.47
C PRO A 51 8.63 -6.64 -23.68
N GLY A 52 8.41 -7.26 -22.51
CA GLY A 52 7.36 -6.85 -21.58
C GLY A 52 7.50 -5.37 -21.22
N LEU A 53 6.40 -4.80 -20.69
CA LEU A 53 6.24 -3.39 -20.32
C LEU A 53 7.57 -2.71 -19.88
N PRO A 54 7.91 -1.51 -20.40
CA PRO A 54 9.19 -0.84 -20.13
C PRO A 54 9.26 -0.26 -18.70
N LEU A 55 9.13 -1.10 -17.69
CA LEU A 55 9.21 -0.78 -16.27
C LEU A 55 10.52 -1.27 -15.69
N SER A 56 11.10 -0.49 -14.77
CA SER A 56 12.24 -0.98 -14.00
C SER A 56 11.80 -2.14 -13.11
N LYS A 57 12.67 -3.17 -12.97
CA LYS A 57 12.42 -4.33 -12.10
C LYS A 57 12.01 -3.90 -10.67
N GLY A 58 12.66 -2.85 -10.15
CA GLY A 58 12.35 -2.29 -8.83
C GLY A 58 10.94 -1.67 -8.73
N LYS A 59 10.49 -0.95 -9.77
CA LYS A 59 9.11 -0.43 -9.81
C LYS A 59 8.10 -1.57 -9.86
N LEU A 60 8.37 -2.60 -10.66
CA LEU A 60 7.48 -3.77 -10.76
C LEU A 60 7.33 -4.50 -9.43
N ILE A 61 8.43 -4.73 -8.70
CA ILE A 61 8.39 -5.34 -7.37
C ILE A 61 7.63 -4.45 -6.37
N MET A 62 7.82 -3.13 -6.41
CA MET A 62 7.08 -2.20 -5.54
C MET A 62 5.57 -2.26 -5.78
N TRP A 63 5.14 -2.31 -7.05
CA TRP A 63 3.73 -2.46 -7.41
C TRP A 63 3.14 -3.81 -6.95
N LEU A 64 3.90 -4.89 -7.09
CA LEU A 64 3.47 -6.22 -6.65
C LEU A 64 3.35 -6.27 -5.12
N PHE A 65 4.34 -5.75 -4.39
CA PHE A 65 4.31 -5.64 -2.93
C PHE A 65 3.12 -4.81 -2.43
N LEU A 66 2.86 -3.66 -3.06
CA LEU A 66 1.71 -2.82 -2.71
C LEU A 66 0.38 -3.56 -2.95
N SER A 67 0.29 -4.32 -4.05
CA SER A 67 -0.91 -5.10 -4.37
C SER A 67 -1.17 -6.19 -3.34
N THR A 68 -0.13 -6.89 -2.87
CA THR A 68 -0.27 -7.94 -1.85
C THR A 68 -0.71 -7.38 -0.50
N GLU A 69 -0.20 -6.21 -0.10
CA GLU A 69 -0.62 -5.53 1.14
C GLU A 69 -2.10 -5.09 1.07
N ILE A 70 -2.55 -4.56 -0.07
CA ILE A 70 -3.97 -4.21 -0.29
C ILE A 70 -4.85 -5.45 -0.14
N MET A 71 -4.46 -6.59 -0.72
CA MET A 71 -5.20 -7.86 -0.58
C MET A 71 -5.23 -8.35 0.87
N PHE A 72 -4.12 -8.22 1.60
CA PHE A 72 -4.04 -8.57 3.01
C PHE A 72 -5.01 -7.75 3.87
N PHE A 73 -5.02 -6.42 3.74
CA PHE A 73 -5.97 -5.58 4.46
C PHE A 73 -7.42 -5.77 3.99
N ALA A 74 -7.65 -6.04 2.71
CA ALA A 74 -8.99 -6.35 2.19
C ALA A 74 -9.56 -7.63 2.83
N ALA A 75 -8.73 -8.66 3.04
CA ALA A 75 -9.15 -9.88 3.74
C ALA A 75 -9.49 -9.60 5.23
N LEU A 76 -8.69 -8.76 5.92
CA LEU A 76 -8.97 -8.37 7.31
C LEU A 76 -10.27 -7.56 7.43
N LEU A 77 -10.51 -6.60 6.53
CA LEU A 77 -11.75 -5.83 6.50
C LEU A 77 -12.94 -6.71 6.10
N GLY A 78 -12.78 -7.60 5.12
CA GLY A 78 -13.81 -8.55 4.72
C GLY A 78 -14.22 -9.47 5.88
N SER A 79 -13.24 -9.99 6.63
CA SER A 79 -13.48 -10.76 7.86
C SER A 79 -14.28 -9.95 8.89
N TYR A 80 -13.92 -8.69 9.14
CA TYR A 80 -14.67 -7.80 10.02
C TYR A 80 -16.12 -7.61 9.56
N VAL A 81 -16.34 -7.39 8.25
CA VAL A 81 -17.68 -7.20 7.68
C VAL A 81 -18.55 -8.45 7.88
N VAL A 82 -18.02 -9.64 7.59
CA VAL A 82 -18.74 -10.91 7.79
C VAL A 82 -19.11 -11.10 9.26
N LEU A 83 -18.16 -10.87 10.18
CA LEU A 83 -18.42 -10.94 11.62
C LEU A 83 -19.47 -9.92 12.08
N ARG A 84 -19.45 -8.71 11.50
CA ARG A 84 -20.39 -7.64 11.84
C ARG A 84 -21.82 -7.98 11.44
N PHE A 85 -22.02 -8.55 10.26
CA PHE A 85 -23.33 -8.98 9.78
C PHE A 85 -23.83 -10.27 10.43
N GLY A 86 -22.92 -11.16 10.86
CA GLY A 86 -23.27 -12.39 11.56
C GLY A 86 -23.69 -12.19 13.03
N ALA A 87 -23.42 -11.03 13.63
CA ALA A 87 -23.71 -10.75 15.04
C ALA A 87 -25.04 -9.98 15.22
N ALA A 88 -26.01 -10.61 15.92
CA ALA A 88 -27.32 -10.00 16.22
C ALA A 88 -27.25 -8.81 17.19
N VAL A 89 -26.27 -8.80 18.11
CA VAL A 89 -26.01 -7.71 19.06
C VAL A 89 -24.54 -7.32 18.97
N TRP A 90 -24.26 -6.02 18.83
CA TRP A 90 -22.90 -5.49 18.74
C TRP A 90 -22.55 -4.66 19.99
N PRO A 91 -21.31 -4.72 20.50
CA PRO A 91 -20.90 -3.92 21.65
C PRO A 91 -21.14 -2.42 21.41
N LYS A 92 -21.79 -1.76 22.37
CA LYS A 92 -22.03 -0.31 22.31
C LYS A 92 -20.70 0.47 22.49
N PRO A 93 -20.53 1.64 21.84
CA PRO A 93 -19.28 2.42 21.88
C PRO A 93 -18.77 2.76 23.30
N HIS A 94 -19.66 2.81 24.29
CA HIS A 94 -19.30 3.10 25.68
C HIS A 94 -18.55 1.96 26.39
N HIS A 95 -18.62 0.71 25.87
CA HIS A 95 -17.98 -0.45 26.47
C HIS A 95 -16.52 -0.64 26.02
N VAL A 96 -16.10 0.06 24.96
CA VAL A 96 -14.77 -0.14 24.33
C VAL A 96 -13.72 0.91 24.74
N HIS A 97 -14.07 1.84 25.63
CA HIS A 97 -13.16 2.87 26.18
C HIS A 97 -12.31 3.52 25.08
N LEU A 98 -12.94 3.86 23.96
CA LEU A 98 -12.27 4.46 22.82
C LEU A 98 -12.29 5.98 22.99
N SER A 99 -11.12 6.59 23.11
CA SER A 99 -11.00 8.06 23.17
C SER A 99 -11.10 8.63 21.75
N GLU A 100 -12.33 8.88 21.32
CA GLU A 100 -12.67 9.45 20.01
C GLU A 100 -11.83 10.69 19.63
N PRO A 101 -11.62 11.70 20.51
CA PRO A 101 -10.82 12.88 20.15
C PRO A 101 -9.32 12.59 19.99
N ILE A 102 -8.76 11.64 20.76
CA ILE A 102 -7.34 11.25 20.66
C ILE A 102 -7.12 10.45 19.37
N GLY A 103 -8.06 9.57 19.02
CA GLY A 103 -8.06 8.87 17.75
C GLY A 103 -8.12 9.80 16.55
N ALA A 104 -9.03 10.78 16.58
CA ALA A 104 -9.18 11.78 15.52
C ALA A 104 -7.91 12.64 15.34
N PHE A 105 -7.32 13.11 16.44
CA PHE A 105 -6.05 13.84 16.39
C PHE A 105 -4.93 13.00 15.78
N ASN A 106 -4.86 11.71 16.13
CA ASN A 106 -3.83 10.82 15.61
C ASN A 106 -3.98 10.57 14.09
N THR A 107 -5.22 10.47 13.59
CA THR A 107 -5.48 10.42 12.14
C THR A 107 -5.08 11.72 11.45
N PHE A 108 -5.33 12.88 12.08
CA PHE A 108 -4.86 14.17 11.55
C PHE A 108 -3.33 14.22 11.44
N VAL A 109 -2.61 13.70 12.43
CA VAL A 109 -1.13 13.58 12.40
C VAL A 109 -0.68 12.71 11.22
N LEU A 110 -1.35 11.58 10.96
CA LEU A 110 -1.03 10.72 9.80
C LEU A 110 -1.27 11.41 8.46
N ILE A 111 -2.38 12.14 8.33
CA ILE A 111 -2.67 12.91 7.11
C ILE A 111 -1.57 13.94 6.88
N CYS A 112 -1.19 14.69 7.92
CA CYS A 112 -0.07 15.63 7.84
C CYS A 112 1.24 14.93 7.44
N SER A 113 1.52 13.75 8.00
CA SER A 113 2.69 12.94 7.65
C SER A 113 2.70 12.49 6.18
N SER A 114 1.54 12.27 5.57
CA SER A 114 1.45 11.94 4.14
C SER A 114 1.80 13.15 3.26
N VAL A 115 1.46 14.36 3.70
CA VAL A 115 1.82 15.60 3.00
C VAL A 115 3.33 15.86 3.09
N THR A 116 3.94 15.64 4.26
CA THR A 116 5.38 15.88 4.44
C THR A 116 6.25 14.99 3.54
N ILE A 117 5.86 13.73 3.29
CA ILE A 117 6.62 12.86 2.39
C ILE A 117 6.47 13.25 0.92
N VAL A 118 5.31 13.78 0.51
CA VAL A 118 5.13 14.34 -0.84
C VAL A 118 5.97 15.60 -1.02
N LEU A 119 6.03 16.48 -0.02
CA LEU A 119 6.91 17.65 -0.05
C LEU A 119 8.40 17.26 -0.09
N ALA A 120 8.79 16.18 0.60
CA ALA A 120 10.13 15.62 0.51
C ALA A 120 10.47 15.16 -0.92
N LEU A 121 9.52 14.48 -1.57
CA LEU A 121 9.66 14.02 -2.96
C LEU A 121 9.80 15.20 -3.93
N GLU A 122 9.00 16.26 -3.78
CA GLU A 122 9.12 17.46 -4.62
C GLU A 122 10.46 18.19 -4.41
N ALA A 123 10.93 18.31 -3.17
CA ALA A 123 12.25 18.85 -2.88
C ALA A 123 13.39 18.00 -3.49
N ALA A 124 13.24 16.67 -3.47
CA ALA A 124 14.20 15.75 -4.08
C ALA A 124 14.23 15.87 -5.61
N LYS A 125 13.05 15.99 -6.26
CA LYS A 125 12.95 16.27 -7.71
C LYS A 125 13.61 17.60 -8.08
N ALA A 126 13.49 18.62 -7.22
CA ALA A 126 14.14 19.91 -7.40
C ALA A 126 15.64 19.92 -7.04
N ASN A 127 16.28 18.76 -6.80
CA ASN A 127 17.66 18.62 -6.35
C ASN A 127 18.01 19.38 -5.05
N LYS A 128 17.01 19.71 -4.23
CA LYS A 128 17.20 20.38 -2.93
C LYS A 128 17.38 19.35 -1.81
N VAL A 129 18.53 18.67 -1.81
CA VAL A 129 18.83 17.55 -0.91
C VAL A 129 18.65 17.90 0.58
N ALA A 130 19.11 19.07 1.01
CA ALA A 130 18.97 19.51 2.40
C ALA A 130 17.49 19.64 2.83
N MET A 131 16.64 20.21 1.97
CA MET A 131 15.20 20.34 2.24
C MET A 131 14.52 18.98 2.21
N ALA A 132 14.86 18.10 1.26
CA ALA A 132 14.33 16.75 1.18
C ALA A 132 14.63 15.95 2.46
N LYS A 133 15.86 16.04 2.99
CA LYS A 133 16.25 15.40 4.25
C LYS A 133 15.42 15.90 5.43
N ASN A 134 15.21 17.22 5.53
CA ASN A 134 14.43 17.81 6.62
C ASN A 134 12.98 17.34 6.59
N TRP A 135 12.36 17.26 5.40
CA TRP A 135 10.99 16.76 5.24
C TRP A 135 10.87 15.25 5.52
N MET A 136 11.88 14.45 5.15
CA MET A 136 11.95 13.04 5.54
C MET A 136 12.05 12.86 7.05
N LEU A 137 12.88 13.67 7.72
CA LEU A 137 13.01 13.63 9.18
C LEU A 137 11.71 14.03 9.87
N ALA A 138 11.04 15.08 9.37
CA ALA A 138 9.72 15.48 9.87
C ALA A 138 8.71 14.33 9.74
N THR A 139 8.68 13.66 8.58
CA THR A 139 7.81 12.48 8.35
C THR A 139 8.09 11.37 9.37
N LEU A 140 9.37 11.07 9.64
CA LEU A 140 9.76 10.07 10.62
C LEU A 140 9.29 10.44 12.04
N LEU A 141 9.49 11.70 12.45
CA LEU A 141 9.07 12.18 13.77
C LEU A 141 7.54 12.13 13.94
N LEU A 142 6.77 12.50 12.92
CA LEU A 142 5.32 12.39 12.94
C LEU A 142 4.86 10.93 13.04
N GLY A 143 5.53 10.01 12.34
CA GLY A 143 5.30 8.57 12.46
C GLY A 143 5.61 8.02 13.85
N CYS A 144 6.73 8.44 14.46
CA CYS A 144 7.08 8.06 15.83
C CYS A 144 6.08 8.60 16.86
N LEU A 145 5.61 9.85 16.67
CA LEU A 145 4.56 10.44 17.51
C LEU A 145 3.26 9.61 17.44
N PHE A 146 2.83 9.23 16.23
CA PHE A 146 1.68 8.35 16.03
C PHE A 146 1.82 7.03 16.78
N LEU A 147 3.00 6.39 16.66
CA LEU A 147 3.28 5.11 17.31
C LEU A 147 3.32 5.25 18.84
N GLY A 148 3.86 6.35 19.36
CA GLY A 148 3.89 6.67 20.79
C GLY A 148 2.48 6.83 21.38
N ILE A 149 1.60 7.58 20.69
CA ILE A 149 0.20 7.75 21.10
C ILE A 149 -0.51 6.39 21.13
N LYS A 150 -0.31 5.55 20.10
CA LYS A 150 -0.90 4.20 20.08
C LYS A 150 -0.32 3.30 21.16
N GLY A 151 0.98 3.32 21.38
CA GLY A 151 1.63 2.56 22.44
C GLY A 151 1.08 2.92 23.82
N TYR A 152 0.90 4.21 24.11
CA TYR A 152 0.31 4.68 25.36
C TYR A 152 -1.16 4.22 25.52
N GLU A 153 -1.99 4.39 24.49
CA GLU A 153 -3.40 3.99 24.52
C GLU A 153 -3.56 2.48 24.74
N TYR A 154 -2.72 1.67 24.10
CA TYR A 154 -2.72 0.22 24.26
C TYR A 154 -2.16 -0.19 25.63
N SER A 155 -1.07 0.43 26.11
CA SER A 155 -0.51 0.16 27.43
C SER A 155 -1.52 0.44 28.55
N ALA A 156 -2.28 1.54 28.44
CA ALA A 156 -3.38 1.83 29.34
C ALA A 156 -4.46 0.73 29.31
N LYS A 157 -4.81 0.18 28.14
CA LYS A 157 -5.77 -0.94 28.00
C LYS A 157 -5.22 -2.27 28.54
N PHE A 158 -3.92 -2.54 28.38
CA PHE A 158 -3.25 -3.70 28.97
C PHE A 158 -3.26 -3.65 30.51
N SER A 159 -3.08 -2.45 31.10
CA SER A 159 -3.18 -2.29 32.56
C SER A 159 -4.60 -2.54 33.10
N HIS A 160 -5.62 -2.45 32.24
CA HIS A 160 -7.03 -2.73 32.57
C HIS A 160 -7.44 -4.20 32.26
N GLY A 161 -6.49 -5.07 31.89
CA GLY A 161 -6.72 -6.52 31.74
C GLY A 161 -7.40 -6.96 30.44
N ILE A 162 -7.45 -6.11 29.40
CA ILE A 162 -8.02 -6.47 28.10
C ILE A 162 -6.92 -7.08 27.21
N TYR A 163 -6.79 -8.40 27.21
CA TYR A 163 -5.78 -9.12 26.41
C TYR A 163 -6.33 -9.64 25.08
N PRO A 164 -5.54 -9.66 23.99
CA PRO A 164 -5.95 -10.24 22.70
C PRO A 164 -6.28 -11.74 22.78
N ALA A 165 -5.65 -12.47 23.71
CA ALA A 165 -5.76 -13.92 23.83
C ALA A 165 -6.84 -14.39 24.84
N GLN A 166 -7.38 -13.47 25.64
CA GLN A 166 -8.36 -13.80 26.68
C GLN A 166 -9.65 -13.01 26.44
N PRO A 167 -10.79 -13.67 26.16
CA PRO A 167 -12.09 -13.01 26.08
C PRO A 167 -12.59 -12.45 27.43
N HIS A 168 -11.76 -12.49 28.48
CA HIS A 168 -12.05 -12.01 29.84
C HIS A 168 -12.05 -10.49 29.94
N SER A 169 -12.78 -9.82 29.05
CA SER A 169 -13.28 -8.50 29.40
C SER A 169 -14.33 -8.70 30.49
N ARG A 170 -14.19 -8.04 31.64
CA ARG A 170 -15.20 -8.00 32.73
C ARG A 170 -16.59 -7.50 32.30
N ILE A 171 -16.77 -7.22 31.01
CA ILE A 171 -18.00 -6.81 30.35
C ILE A 171 -18.97 -8.00 30.20
N TYR A 172 -18.46 -9.23 30.06
CA TYR A 172 -19.26 -10.46 29.97
C TYR A 172 -19.36 -11.24 31.29
N GLU A 173 -18.61 -10.82 32.32
CA GLU A 173 -18.49 -11.52 33.61
C GLU A 173 -19.62 -11.16 34.59
N LYS A 174 -20.69 -10.50 34.14
CA LYS A 174 -21.97 -10.58 34.85
C LYS A 174 -22.64 -11.86 34.35
N PRO A 175 -22.58 -12.98 35.10
CA PRO A 175 -23.40 -14.14 34.80
C PRO A 175 -24.86 -13.70 34.85
N ASP A 176 -25.39 -13.46 33.66
CA ASP A 176 -26.75 -13.82 33.32
C ASP A 176 -27.84 -13.41 34.32
N LEU A 177 -27.88 -12.13 34.67
CA LEU A 177 -29.13 -11.56 35.19
C LEU A 177 -30.25 -11.71 34.13
N TYR A 178 -29.89 -11.78 32.84
CA TYR A 178 -30.84 -11.99 31.73
C TYR A 178 -31.26 -13.46 31.54
N TYR A 179 -30.37 -14.47 31.50
CA TYR A 179 -30.83 -15.88 31.55
C TYR A 179 -31.50 -16.18 32.88
N GLY A 180 -30.91 -15.75 34.01
CA GLY A 180 -31.44 -16.07 35.33
C GLY A 180 -32.85 -15.50 35.52
N ALA A 181 -33.09 -14.27 35.08
CA ALA A 181 -34.44 -13.69 35.06
C ALA A 181 -35.35 -14.37 34.02
N ALA A 182 -34.85 -14.72 32.84
CA ALA A 182 -35.65 -15.40 31.82
C ALA A 182 -36.05 -16.82 32.25
N VAL A 183 -35.13 -17.59 32.84
CA VAL A 183 -35.37 -18.93 33.39
C VAL A 183 -36.30 -18.85 34.59
N ARG A 184 -36.07 -17.90 35.52
CA ARG A 184 -36.98 -17.65 36.64
C ARG A 184 -38.38 -17.25 36.17
N ALA A 185 -38.48 -16.45 35.11
CA ALA A 185 -39.77 -16.07 34.52
C ALA A 185 -40.48 -17.27 33.87
N ARG A 186 -39.75 -18.13 33.16
CA ARG A 186 -40.29 -19.37 32.56
C ARG A 186 -40.69 -20.43 33.60
N LEU A 187 -39.96 -20.52 34.71
CA LEU A 187 -40.29 -21.43 35.83
C LEU A 187 -41.41 -20.90 36.72
N GLY A 188 -41.70 -19.59 36.68
CA GLY A 188 -42.85 -18.99 37.37
C GLY A 188 -44.16 -19.08 36.57
N GLU A 189 -44.11 -19.55 35.33
CA GLU A 189 -45.28 -19.73 34.47
C GLU A 189 -45.92 -21.10 34.77
N PRO A 190 -47.14 -21.14 35.35
CA PRO A 190 -47.76 -22.40 35.81
C PRO A 190 -47.97 -23.43 34.69
N ALA A 191 -47.98 -22.98 33.43
CA ALA A 191 -48.13 -23.85 32.26
C ALA A 191 -46.98 -24.86 32.04
N ILE A 192 -45.78 -24.60 32.59
CA ILE A 192 -44.63 -25.53 32.47
C ILE A 192 -44.60 -26.54 33.63
N ILE A 193 -45.12 -26.18 34.80
CA ILE A 193 -45.13 -27.04 35.99
C ILE A 193 -46.11 -28.21 35.81
N GLU A 194 -47.18 -28.05 35.04
CA GLU A 194 -48.14 -29.13 34.76
C GLU A 194 -47.71 -30.08 33.62
N GLN A 195 -46.57 -29.84 32.96
CA GLN A 195 -46.03 -30.69 31.89
C GLN A 195 -44.82 -31.54 32.32
N LEU A 196 -44.48 -31.56 33.61
CA LEU A 196 -43.42 -32.35 34.24
C LEU A 196 -44.03 -33.31 35.26
#